data_AF-A0A4Q3UUH0-F1
#
_entry.id   AF-A0A4Q3UUH0-F1
#
_cell.length_a   1.000
_cell.length_b   1.000
_cell.length_c   1.000
_cell.angle_alpha   90.00
_cell.angle_beta   90.00
_cell.angle_gamma   90.00
#
_symmetry.space_group_name_H-M   'P 1'
#
loop_
_entity.id
_entity.type
_entity.pdbx_description
1 polymer ?
#
loop_
_entity_poly.entity_id
_entity_poly.type
_entity_poly.pdbx_seq_one_letter_code
_entity_poly.pdbx_strand_id
1 'polypeptide(L)'
;MFRRFLEYYRPHRRLFVLDFSCAVVSGLLELAFPLAIRTFVDKLLPSGNWGLIWAATLGLLLIYLVNTGLQYVVNYWGHVLGIGIETEMRRKIFDHMQKLSFRFYDNQKTG
;
A
#
# COMPACT_ATOMS: atom_id res chain seq x y z
N MET A 1 20.60 -12.36 -7.54
CA MET A 1 19.38 -12.67 -6.74
C MET A 1 18.19 -11.77 -7.09
N PHE A 2 18.30 -10.43 -6.99
CA PHE A 2 17.17 -9.50 -7.22
C PHE A 2 16.44 -9.63 -8.57
N ARG A 3 17.14 -9.93 -9.67
CA ARG A 3 16.51 -10.14 -10.99
C ARG A 3 15.55 -11.34 -11.03
N ARG A 4 15.85 -12.44 -10.31
CA ARG A 4 14.95 -13.59 -10.19
C ARG A 4 13.73 -13.28 -9.33
N PHE A 5 13.88 -12.41 -8.32
CA PHE A 5 12.79 -11.93 -7.47
C PHE A 5 11.82 -11.03 -8.24
N LEU A 6 12.33 -10.14 -9.09
CA LEU A 6 11.55 -9.31 -10.00
C LEU A 6 10.80 -10.12 -11.07
N GLU A 7 11.25 -11.34 -11.37
CA GLU A 7 10.57 -12.27 -12.28
C GLU A 7 9.30 -12.88 -11.67
N TYR A 8 9.18 -12.96 -10.34
CA TYR A 8 7.91 -13.33 -9.68
C TYR A 8 6.87 -12.22 -9.73
N TYR A 9 7.32 -10.97 -9.88
CA TYR A 9 6.44 -9.82 -10.04
C TYR A 9 5.77 -9.75 -11.42
N ARG A 10 6.29 -10.49 -12.42
CA ARG A 10 5.84 -10.41 -13.83
C ARG A 10 4.35 -10.69 -14.08
N PRO A 11 3.70 -11.67 -13.43
CA PRO A 11 2.28 -11.93 -13.65
C PRO A 11 1.37 -10.89 -12.98
N HIS A 12 1.84 -10.26 -11.90
CA HIS A 12 1.04 -9.36 -11.03
C HIS A 12 1.37 -7.87 -11.23
N ARG A 13 2.12 -7.50 -12.29
CA ARG A 13 2.56 -6.11 -12.51
C ARG A 13 1.41 -5.11 -12.61
N ARG A 14 0.23 -5.53 -13.08
CA ARG A 14 -0.97 -4.67 -13.14
C ARG A 14 -1.51 -4.35 -11.76
N LEU A 15 -1.64 -5.35 -10.88
CA LEU A 15 -2.03 -5.13 -9.48
C LEU A 15 -0.97 -4.32 -8.74
N PHE A 16 0.32 -4.62 -8.95
CA PHE A 16 1.40 -3.87 -8.31
C PHE A 16 1.43 -2.39 -8.71
N VAL A 17 1.34 -2.09 -10.01
CA VAL A 17 1.37 -0.69 -10.47
C VAL A 17 0.13 0.06 -9.97
N LEU A 18 -1.04 -0.59 -9.97
CA LEU A 18 -2.27 0.02 -9.46
C LEU A 18 -2.16 0.29 -7.96
N ASP A 19 -1.79 -0.70 -7.16
CA ASP A 19 -1.63 -0.59 -5.72
C ASP A 19 -0.53 0.40 -5.32
N PHE A 20 0.62 0.35 -5.99
CA PHE A 20 1.71 1.30 -5.78
C PHE A 20 1.31 2.73 -6.15
N SER A 21 0.58 2.93 -7.25
CA SER A 21 0.08 4.25 -7.63
C SER A 21 -0.94 4.78 -6.61
N CYS A 22 -1.84 3.93 -6.12
CA CYS A 22 -2.78 4.29 -5.06
C CYS A 22 -2.03 4.61 -3.75
N ALA A 23 -0.99 3.87 -3.39
CA ALA A 23 -0.19 4.11 -2.20
C ALA A 23 0.54 5.46 -2.26
N VAL A 24 1.15 5.77 -3.40
CA VAL A 24 1.81 7.07 -3.64
C VAL A 24 0.81 8.21 -3.55
N VAL A 25 -0.37 8.06 -4.16
CA VAL A 25 -1.43 9.08 -4.09
C VAL A 25 -1.98 9.22 -2.67
N SER A 26 -2.19 8.12 -1.94
CA SER A 26 -2.67 8.16 -0.55
C SER A 26 -1.66 8.88 0.34
N GLY A 27 -0.37 8.55 0.24
CA GLY A 27 0.69 9.21 0.99
C GLY A 27 0.84 10.70 0.65
N LEU A 28 0.67 11.08 -0.62
CA LEU A 28 0.62 12.48 -1.04
C LEU A 28 -0.59 13.21 -0.44
N LEU A 29 -1.78 12.58 -0.42
CA LEU A 29 -2.95 13.16 0.24
C LEU A 29 -2.74 13.30 1.76
N GLU A 30 -2.10 12.31 2.39
CA GLU A 30 -1.80 12.31 3.83
C GLU A 30 -0.90 13.49 4.21
N LEU A 31 0.08 13.81 3.35
CA LEU A 31 0.95 15.00 3.47
C LEU A 31 0.24 16.31 3.09
N ALA A 32 -0.67 16.28 2.12
CA ALA A 32 -1.45 17.45 1.71
C ALA A 32 -2.47 17.88 2.78
N PHE A 33 -2.94 16.94 3.61
CA PHE A 33 -3.93 17.18 4.66
C PHE A 33 -3.51 18.24 5.70
N PRO A 34 -2.35 18.14 6.37
CA PRO A 34 -1.89 19.17 7.32
C PRO A 34 -1.67 20.54 6.65
N LEU A 35 -1.25 20.56 5.38
CA LEU A 35 -1.12 21.79 4.59
C LEU A 35 -2.48 22.46 4.32
N ALA A 36 -3.50 21.66 3.98
CA ALA A 36 -4.86 22.13 3.78
C ALA A 36 -5.45 22.68 5.09
N ILE A 37 -5.31 21.95 6.21
CA ILE A 37 -5.75 22.42 7.54
C ILE A 37 -5.04 23.70 7.94
N ARG A 38 -3.73 23.81 7.73
CA ARG A 38 -2.99 25.03 8.06
C ARG A 38 -3.53 26.23 7.30
N THR A 39 -3.76 26.09 6.00
CA THR A 39 -4.31 27.18 5.17
C THR A 39 -5.72 27.54 5.61
N PHE A 40 -6.52 26.55 6.02
CA PHE A 40 -7.85 26.75 6.55
C PHE A 40 -7.84 27.56 7.85
N VAL A 41 -6.99 27.17 8.79
CA VAL A 41 -6.89 27.79 10.11
C VAL A 41 -6.30 29.19 10.00
N ASP A 42 -5.25 29.37 9.20
CA ASP A 42 -4.51 30.63 9.11
C ASP A 42 -5.22 31.70 8.26
N LYS A 43 -6.04 31.31 7.25
CA LYS A 43 -6.67 32.28 6.31
C LYS A 43 -8.19 32.33 6.38
N LEU A 44 -8.85 31.22 6.67
CA LEU A 44 -10.31 31.13 6.59
C LEU A 44 -11.00 31.49 7.91
N LEU A 45 -10.49 30.99 9.04
CA LEU A 45 -11.00 31.33 10.38
C LEU A 45 -10.94 32.83 10.71
N PRO A 46 -9.86 33.58 10.40
CA PRO A 46 -9.80 35.02 10.68
C PRO A 46 -10.77 35.86 9.85
N SER A 47 -11.31 35.32 8.75
CA SER A 47 -12.22 36.04 7.86
C SER A 47 -13.64 36.20 8.41
N GLY A 48 -14.01 35.46 9.46
CA GLY A 48 -15.31 35.56 10.15
C GLY A 48 -16.53 35.14 9.31
N ASN A 49 -16.32 34.62 8.10
CA ASN A 49 -17.38 34.34 7.15
C ASN A 49 -17.86 32.88 7.30
N TRP A 50 -18.88 32.68 8.13
CA TRP A 50 -19.44 31.37 8.49
C TRP A 50 -19.82 30.48 7.29
N GLY A 51 -20.20 31.07 6.15
CA GLY A 51 -20.49 30.32 4.92
C GLY A 51 -19.26 29.64 4.32
N LEU A 52 -18.12 30.35 4.28
CA LEU A 52 -16.84 29.79 3.81
C LEU A 52 -16.32 28.71 4.78
N ILE A 53 -16.51 28.90 6.09
CA ILE A 53 -16.11 27.94 7.12
C ILE A 53 -16.88 26.62 6.95
N TRP A 54 -18.20 26.67 6.75
CA TRP A 54 -19.01 25.48 6.50
C TRP A 54 -18.66 24.79 5.19
N ALA A 55 -18.55 25.54 4.09
CA ALA A 55 -18.20 25.00 2.78
C ALA A 55 -16.84 24.30 2.80
N ALA A 56 -15.87 24.91 3.45
CA ALA A 56 -14.53 24.35 3.51
C ALA A 56 -14.46 23.17 4.50
N THR A 57 -15.20 23.19 5.63
CA THR A 57 -15.30 22.03 6.53
C THR A 57 -15.85 20.82 5.78
N LEU A 58 -16.90 21.03 4.98
CA LEU A 58 -17.46 20.00 4.13
C LEU A 58 -16.44 19.49 3.09
N GLY A 59 -15.64 20.41 2.52
CA GLY A 59 -14.55 20.06 1.60
C GLY A 59 -13.46 19.21 2.25
N LEU A 60 -13.00 19.58 3.45
CA LEU A 60 -12.04 18.78 4.23
C LEU A 60 -12.59 17.40 4.59
N LEU A 61 -13.87 17.32 4.97
CA LEU A 61 -14.54 16.06 5.28
C LEU A 61 -14.63 15.16 4.04
N LEU A 62 -14.93 15.73 2.87
CA LEU A 62 -14.92 15.01 1.60
C LEU A 62 -13.53 14.47 1.24
N ILE A 63 -12.50 15.30 1.39
CA ILE A 63 -11.10 14.89 1.18
C ILE A 63 -10.74 13.75 2.12
N TYR A 64 -11.17 13.82 3.38
CA TYR A 64 -10.90 12.77 4.38
C TYR A 64 -11.60 11.45 4.04
N LEU A 65 -12.86 11.50 3.60
CA LEU A 65 -13.60 10.32 3.12
C LEU A 65 -12.91 9.67 1.92
N VAL A 66 -12.49 10.49 0.95
CA VAL A 66 -11.76 10.02 -0.23
C VAL A 66 -10.42 9.40 0.18
N ASN A 67 -9.64 10.07 1.02
CA ASN A 67 -8.36 9.55 1.51
C ASN A 67 -8.53 8.21 2.25
N THR A 68 -9.53 8.10 3.13
CA THR A 68 -9.84 6.85 3.84
C THR A 68 -10.20 5.73 2.86
N GLY A 69 -11.00 6.01 1.84
CA GLY A 69 -11.33 5.05 0.78
C GLY A 69 -10.10 4.58 -0.01
N LEU A 70 -9.21 5.50 -0.38
CA LEU A 70 -7.95 5.16 -1.03
C LEU A 70 -7.06 4.31 -0.12
N GLN A 71 -6.91 4.68 1.15
CA GLN A 71 -6.09 3.94 2.12
C GLN A 71 -6.62 2.51 2.31
N TYR A 72 -7.95 2.33 2.28
CA TYR A 72 -8.57 1.00 2.36
C TYR A 72 -8.22 0.15 1.14
N VAL A 73 -8.32 0.72 -0.08
CA VAL A 73 -7.96 0.02 -1.32
C VAL A 73 -6.49 -0.40 -1.30
N VAL A 74 -5.59 0.51 -0.90
CA VAL A 74 -4.14 0.25 -0.80
C VAL A 74 -3.84 -0.86 0.20
N ASN A 75 -4.46 -0.82 1.39
CA ASN A 75 -4.23 -1.85 2.39
C ASN A 75 -4.74 -3.22 1.92
N TYR A 76 -5.93 -3.27 1.32
CA TYR A 76 -6.50 -4.53 0.86
C TYR A 76 -5.71 -5.13 -0.29
N TRP A 77 -5.45 -4.34 -1.35
CA TRP A 77 -4.73 -4.82 -2.53
C TRP A 77 -3.26 -5.10 -2.22
N GLY A 78 -2.63 -4.28 -1.39
CA GLY A 78 -1.27 -4.51 -0.90
C GLY A 78 -1.16 -5.82 -0.09
N HIS A 79 -2.15 -6.12 0.76
CA HIS A 79 -2.15 -7.36 1.53
C HIS A 79 -2.36 -8.59 0.64
N VAL A 80 -3.33 -8.54 -0.29
CA VAL A 80 -3.59 -9.63 -1.24
C VAL A 80 -2.37 -9.88 -2.12
N LEU A 81 -1.70 -8.82 -2.58
CA LEU A 81 -0.48 -8.92 -3.36
C LEU A 81 0.66 -9.52 -2.56
N GLY A 82 0.82 -9.10 -1.29
CA GLY A 82 1.81 -9.67 -0.36
C GLY A 82 1.63 -11.17 -0.15
N ILE A 83 0.40 -11.62 0.16
CA ILE A 83 0.08 -13.04 0.36
C ILE A 83 0.33 -13.86 -0.91
N GLY A 84 -0.04 -13.33 -2.08
CA GLY A 84 0.16 -14.01 -3.36
C GLY A 84 1.65 -14.28 -3.63
N ILE A 85 2.50 -13.29 -3.38
CA ILE A 85 3.95 -13.42 -3.54
C ILE A 85 4.54 -14.38 -2.50
N GLU A 86 4.13 -14.29 -1.23
CA GLU A 86 4.58 -15.20 -0.17
C GLU A 86 4.26 -16.66 -0.51
N THR A 87 3.05 -16.92 -0.99
CA THR A 87 2.56 -18.25 -1.34
C THR A 87 3.36 -18.86 -2.50
N GLU A 88 3.61 -18.08 -3.56
CA GLU A 88 4.45 -18.49 -4.69
C GLU A 88 5.89 -18.82 -4.28
N MET A 89 6.46 -18.00 -3.39
CA MET A 89 7.81 -18.24 -2.86
C MET A 89 7.86 -19.52 -2.01
N ARG A 90 6.93 -19.68 -1.06
CA ARG A 90 6.83 -20.90 -0.23
C ARG A 90 6.67 -22.15 -1.09
N ARG A 91 5.81 -22.09 -2.12
CA ARG A 91 5.57 -23.21 -3.04
C ARG A 91 6.85 -23.62 -3.77
N LYS A 92 7.59 -22.69 -4.37
CA LYS A 92 8.84 -23.02 -5.08
C LYS A 92 9.96 -23.49 -4.16
N ILE A 93 10.05 -22.95 -2.95
CA ILE A 93 11.00 -23.43 -1.94
C ILE A 93 10.67 -24.89 -1.58
N PHE A 94 9.40 -25.20 -1.35
CA PHE A 94 8.96 -26.55 -1.03
C PHE A 94 9.22 -27.53 -2.19
N ASP A 95 8.90 -27.13 -3.42
CA ASP A 95 9.13 -27.93 -4.63
C ASP A 95 10.62 -28.19 -4.88
N HIS A 96 11.48 -27.22 -4.52
CA HIS A 96 12.92 -27.38 -4.59
C HIS A 96 13.45 -28.30 -3.49
N MET A 97 12.97 -28.14 -2.25
CA MET A 97 13.27 -29.03 -1.14
C MET A 97 12.96 -30.48 -1.50
N GLN A 98 11.78 -30.76 -2.07
CA GLN A 98 11.42 -32.13 -2.46
C GLN A 98 12.38 -32.76 -3.50
N LYS A 99 13.15 -31.96 -4.25
CA LYS A 99 14.11 -32.42 -5.26
C LYS A 99 15.55 -32.50 -4.73
N LEU A 100 15.81 -32.12 -3.48
CA LEU A 100 17.13 -32.20 -2.87
C LEU A 100 17.50 -33.64 -2.53
N SER A 101 18.79 -33.98 -2.73
CA SER A 101 19.31 -35.32 -2.47
C SER A 101 19.30 -35.67 -0.98
N PHE A 102 19.18 -36.96 -0.63
CA PHE A 102 19.23 -37.46 0.74
C PHE A 102 20.45 -36.96 1.55
N ARG A 103 21.60 -36.74 0.92
CA ARG A 103 22.81 -36.20 1.56
C ARG A 103 22.62 -34.79 2.15
N PHE A 104 21.72 -33.99 1.58
CA PHE A 104 21.37 -32.67 2.11
C PHE A 104 20.56 -32.79 3.41
N TYR A 105 19.61 -33.73 3.45
CA TYR A 105 18.78 -34.01 4.61
C TYR A 105 19.53 -34.69 5.75
N ASP A 106 20.61 -35.42 5.43
CA ASP A 106 21.47 -36.06 6.43
C ASP A 106 22.33 -35.04 7.21
N ASN A 107 22.66 -33.91 6.58
CA ASN A 107 23.50 -32.85 7.17
C ASN A 107 22.70 -31.69 7.80
N GLN A 108 21.39 -31.63 7.61
CA GLN A 108 20.57 -30.51 8.07
C GLN A 108 19.29 -31.01 8.75
N LYS A 109 19.17 -30.77 10.07
CA LYS A 109 17.94 -31.10 10.81
C LYS A 109 16.80 -30.21 10.35
N THR A 110 15.70 -30.81 9.89
CA THR A 110 14.46 -30.12 9.54
C THR A 110 13.73 -29.70 10.82
N GLY A 111 14.02 -28.50 11.31
CA GLY A 111 13.36 -27.86 12.46
C GLY A 111 13.21 -26.38 12.20
#